data_AF-A0A916RKR7-F1
#
_entry.id   AF-A0A916RKR7-F1
#
_cell.length_a   1.000
_cell.length_b   1.000
_cell.length_c   1.000
_cell.angle_alpha   90.00
_cell.angle_beta   90.00
_cell.angle_gamma   90.00
#
_symmetry.space_group_name_H-M   'P 1'
#
loop_
_entity.id
_entity.type
_entity.pdbx_description
1 polymer ?
#
loop_
_entity_poly.entity_id
_entity_poly.type
_entity_poly.pdbx_seq_one_letter_code
_entity_poly.pdbx_strand_id
1 'polypeptide(L)'
;MIGNIGGIAGIVISILMIILLLIGLWSSKLHSFIGGVFFFLLLIIHEVYSFISPLLIRNYIDTLSIANKEPLFGMTIGELVLTLSLIPKLIVLAAFICLIFGLKKLWNVKSVSP
;
A
#
# COMPACT_ATOMS: atom_id res chain seq x y z
N MET A 1 -3.00 -21.46 -20.72
CA MET A 1 -4.20 -21.63 -19.86
C MET A 1 -3.92 -21.40 -18.37
N ILE A 2 -2.75 -21.81 -17.85
CA ILE A 2 -2.34 -21.58 -16.44
C ILE A 2 -2.18 -20.08 -16.08
N GLY A 3 -1.70 -19.25 -17.02
CA GLY A 3 -1.55 -17.80 -16.80
C GLY A 3 -2.87 -17.03 -16.60
N ASN A 4 -4.00 -17.54 -17.12
CA ASN A 4 -5.30 -16.87 -16.99
C ASN A 4 -5.93 -17.12 -15.61
N ILE A 5 -5.68 -18.30 -15.03
CA ILE A 5 -6.18 -18.68 -13.70
C ILE A 5 -5.46 -17.86 -12.61
N GLY A 6 -4.14 -17.65 -12.76
CA GLY A 6 -3.36 -16.81 -11.85
C GLY A 6 -3.80 -15.35 -11.87
N GLY A 7 -4.12 -14.80 -13.05
CA GLY A 7 -4.64 -13.44 -13.19
C GLY A 7 -6.01 -13.25 -12.53
N ILE A 8 -6.95 -14.18 -12.76
CA ILE A 8 -8.29 -14.12 -12.17
C ILE A 8 -8.24 -14.29 -10.64
N ALA A 9 -7.45 -15.25 -10.15
CA ALA A 9 -7.27 -15.46 -8.71
C ALA A 9 -6.70 -14.21 -8.03
N GLY A 10 -5.71 -13.55 -8.64
CA GLY A 10 -5.14 -12.31 -8.12
C GLY A 10 -6.18 -11.19 -7.99
N ILE A 11 -7.02 -11.01 -9.00
CA ILE A 11 -8.10 -10.01 -8.97
C ILE A 11 -9.10 -10.31 -7.85
N VAL A 12 -9.52 -11.57 -7.70
CA VAL A 12 -10.45 -11.97 -6.65
C VAL A 12 -9.86 -11.74 -5.26
N ILE A 13 -8.58 -12.08 -5.05
CA ILE A 13 -7.87 -11.85 -3.79
C ILE A 13 -7.78 -10.35 -3.47
N SER A 14 -7.42 -9.51 -4.44
CA SER A 14 -7.37 -8.05 -4.24
C SER A 14 -8.74 -7.46 -3.91
N ILE A 15 -9.81 -7.90 -4.57
CA ILE A 15 -11.18 -7.46 -4.24
C ILE A 15 -11.54 -7.84 -2.81
N LEU A 16 -11.27 -9.10 -2.42
CA LEU A 16 -11.54 -9.59 -1.07
C LEU A 16 -10.73 -8.81 -0.02
N MET A 17 -9.47 -8.51 -0.32
CA MET A 17 -8.60 -7.70 0.53
C MET A 17 -9.15 -6.28 0.71
N ILE A 18 -9.61 -5.62 -0.35
CA ILE A 18 -10.21 -4.29 -0.25
C ILE A 18 -11.46 -4.32 0.65
N ILE A 19 -12.34 -5.31 0.47
CA ILE A 19 -13.53 -5.46 1.32
C ILE A 19 -13.13 -5.63 2.79
N LEU A 20 -12.12 -6.46 3.06
CA LEU A 20 -11.62 -6.70 4.42
C LEU A 20 -11.01 -5.44 5.05
N LEU A 21 -10.27 -4.66 4.27
CA LEU A 21 -9.71 -3.37 4.70
C LEU A 21 -10.80 -2.33 4.99
N LEU A 22 -11.86 -2.29 4.19
CA LEU A 22 -13.01 -1.40 4.44
C LEU A 22 -13.76 -1.77 5.72
N ILE A 23 -13.96 -3.07 5.97
CA ILE A 23 -14.55 -3.57 7.22
C ILE A 23 -13.65 -3.21 8.42
N GLY A 24 -12.33 -3.40 8.30
CA GLY A 24 -11.36 -3.03 9.33
C GLY A 24 -11.35 -1.52 9.62
N LEU A 25 -11.43 -0.69 8.59
CA LEU A 25 -11.55 0.76 8.69
C LEU A 25 -12.85 1.17 9.40
N TRP A 26 -13.98 0.57 9.01
CA TRP A 26 -15.28 0.81 9.63
C TRP A 26 -15.27 0.42 11.11
N SER A 27 -14.73 -0.77 11.43
CA SER A 27 -14.62 -1.26 12.81
C SER A 27 -13.72 -0.36 13.66
N SER A 28 -12.60 0.11 13.11
CA SER A 28 -11.69 1.04 13.80
C SER A 28 -12.37 2.39 14.08
N LYS A 29 -13.20 2.87 13.14
CA LYS A 29 -13.99 4.09 13.32
C LYS A 29 -15.05 3.91 14.41
N LEU A 30 -15.74 2.76 14.44
CA LEU A 30 -16.76 2.45 15.45
C LEU A 30 -16.17 2.44 16.87
N HIS A 31 -14.98 1.88 17.05
CA HIS A 31 -14.28 1.81 18.33
C HIS A 31 -13.44 3.06 18.65
N SER A 32 -13.57 4.14 17.86
CA SER A 32 -12.78 5.38 18.00
C SER A 32 -11.25 5.15 18.02
N PHE A 33 -10.78 4.08 17.38
CA PHE A 33 -9.37 3.71 17.35
C PHE A 33 -8.64 4.46 16.23
N ILE A 34 -8.22 5.70 16.51
CA ILE A 34 -7.57 6.60 15.55
C ILE A 34 -6.36 5.97 14.87
N GLY A 35 -5.51 5.23 15.61
CA GLY A 35 -4.35 4.55 15.04
C GLY A 35 -4.72 3.47 14.03
N GLY A 36 -5.82 2.74 14.28
CA GLY A 36 -6.37 1.77 13.34
C GLY A 36 -6.94 2.42 12.10
N VAL A 37 -7.61 3.58 12.24
CA VAL A 37 -8.11 4.33 11.08
C VAL A 37 -6.96 4.70 10.14
N PHE A 38 -5.86 5.24 10.65
CA PHE A 38 -4.67 5.54 9.83
C PHE A 38 -4.02 4.29 9.23
N PHE A 39 -3.91 3.21 10.01
CA PHE A 39 -3.39 1.93 9.53
C PHE A 39 -4.18 1.38 8.33
N PHE A 40 -5.49 1.25 8.47
CA PHE A 40 -6.34 0.73 7.40
C PHE A 40 -6.39 1.67 6.19
N LEU A 41 -6.37 2.99 6.41
CA LEU A 41 -6.32 3.96 5.32
C LEU A 41 -5.02 3.87 4.51
N LEU A 42 -3.88 3.74 5.17
CA LEU A 42 -2.58 3.54 4.50
C LEU A 42 -2.52 2.21 3.74
N LEU A 43 -3.11 1.13 4.29
CA LEU A 43 -3.20 -0.14 3.58
C LEU A 43 -4.12 -0.09 2.35
N ILE A 44 -5.20 0.70 2.38
CA ILE A 44 -6.03 0.94 1.20
C ILE A 44 -5.23 1.67 0.12
N ILE A 45 -4.48 2.72 0.50
CA ILE A 45 -3.59 3.43 -0.43
C ILE A 45 -2.56 2.46 -1.02
N HIS A 46 -1.97 1.59 -0.20
CA HIS A 46 -1.03 0.57 -0.66
C HIS A 46 -1.65 -0.39 -1.69
N GLU A 47 -2.85 -0.91 -1.44
CA GLU A 47 -3.53 -1.83 -2.36
C GLU A 47 -3.88 -1.13 -3.69
N VAL A 48 -4.38 0.11 -3.62
CA VAL A 48 -4.65 0.92 -4.82
C VAL A 48 -3.36 1.21 -5.60
N TYR A 49 -2.27 1.54 -4.90
CA TYR A 49 -0.97 1.76 -5.53
C TYR A 49 -0.44 0.48 -6.21
N SER A 50 -0.62 -0.69 -5.59
CA SER A 50 -0.24 -1.98 -6.18
C SER A 50 -0.94 -2.24 -7.52
N PHE A 51 -2.20 -1.81 -7.64
CA PHE A 51 -2.97 -1.95 -8.88
C PHE A 51 -2.55 -0.97 -9.98
N ILE A 52 -2.26 0.29 -9.60
CA ILE A 52 -2.00 1.37 -10.56
C ILE A 52 -0.51 1.44 -10.96
N SER A 53 0.40 1.13 -10.03
CA SER A 53 1.84 1.32 -10.24
C SER A 53 2.43 0.55 -11.42
N PRO A 54 2.05 -0.71 -11.74
CA PRO A 54 2.63 -1.41 -12.88
C PRO A 54 2.33 -0.70 -14.20
N LEU A 55 1.12 -0.15 -14.33
CA LEU A 55 0.69 0.57 -15.53
C LEU A 55 1.40 1.93 -15.64
N LEU A 56 1.55 2.66 -14.53
CA LEU A 56 2.29 3.93 -14.52
C LEU A 56 3.78 3.74 -14.82
N ILE A 57 4.42 2.75 -14.18
CA ILE A 57 5.85 2.44 -14.38
C ILE A 57 6.10 2.03 -15.83
N ARG A 58 5.25 1.16 -16.38
CA ARG A 58 5.35 0.74 -17.77
C ARG A 58 5.23 1.93 -18.72
N ASN A 59 4.19 2.76 -18.57
CA ASN A 59 4.02 3.94 -19.43
C ASN A 59 5.20 4.91 -19.32
N TYR A 60 5.76 5.09 -18.12
CA TYR A 60 6.93 5.93 -17.90
C TYR A 60 8.18 5.39 -18.61
N ILE A 61 8.46 4.09 -18.47
CA ILE A 61 9.58 3.41 -19.14
C ILE A 61 9.40 3.43 -20.67
N ASP A 62 8.20 3.13 -21.16
CA ASP A 62 7.89 3.15 -22.60
C ASP A 62 8.11 4.57 -23.18
N THR A 63 7.70 5.62 -22.45
CA THR A 63 7.92 7.01 -22.87
C THR A 63 9.40 7.38 -22.91
N LEU A 64 10.18 6.96 -21.91
CA LEU A 64 11.64 7.17 -21.87
C LEU A 64 12.34 6.47 -23.03
N SER A 65 11.95 5.22 -23.30
CA SER A 65 12.48 4.40 -24.39
C SER A 65 12.20 5.02 -25.76
N ILE A 66 10.95 5.43 -26.01
CA ILE A 66 10.55 6.06 -27.29
C ILE A 66 11.26 7.41 -27.48
N ALA A 67 11.43 8.19 -26.40
CA ALA A 67 12.06 9.50 -26.47
C ALA A 67 13.59 9.47 -26.47
N ASN A 68 14.23 8.30 -26.34
CA ASN A 68 15.68 8.15 -26.09
C ASN A 68 16.18 9.10 -24.99
N LYS A 69 15.38 9.28 -23.94
CA LYS A 69 15.71 10.15 -22.81
C LYS A 69 16.23 9.31 -21.66
N GLU A 70 17.22 9.85 -20.96
CA GLU A 70 17.68 9.24 -19.71
C GLU A 70 16.64 9.45 -18.60
N PRO A 71 16.51 8.48 -17.67
CA PRO A 71 15.66 8.63 -16.50
C PRO A 71 16.04 9.86 -15.67
N LEU A 72 15.05 10.43 -14.98
CA LEU A 72 15.28 11.49 -14.00
C LEU A 72 16.37 11.07 -13.01
N PHE A 73 17.28 11.99 -12.69
CA PHE A 73 18.44 11.80 -11.80
C PHE A 73 19.61 10.96 -12.36
N GLY A 74 19.66 10.68 -13.67
CA GLY A 74 20.79 9.94 -14.26
C GLY A 74 20.88 8.48 -13.78
N MET A 75 19.77 7.95 -13.25
CA MET A 75 19.66 6.57 -12.80
C MET A 75 19.48 5.63 -13.98
N THR A 76 19.93 4.39 -13.83
CA THR A 76 19.54 3.32 -14.76
C THR A 76 18.06 2.97 -14.61
N ILE A 77 17.45 2.37 -15.64
CA ILE A 77 16.06 1.88 -15.57
C ILE A 77 15.89 0.89 -14.41
N GLY A 78 16.90 0.05 -14.14
CA GLY A 78 16.90 -0.89 -13.02
C GLY A 78 16.84 -0.20 -11.66
N GLU A 79 17.66 0.83 -11.44
CA GLU A 79 17.68 1.62 -10.19
C GLU A 79 16.38 2.41 -9.99
N LEU A 80 15.82 2.96 -11.07
CA LEU A 80 14.52 3.62 -11.04
C LEU A 80 13.42 2.65 -10.61
N VAL A 81 13.35 1.46 -11.21
CA VAL A 81 12.34 0.44 -10.86
C VAL A 81 12.51 0.00 -9.40
N LEU A 82 13.75 -0.17 -8.93
CA LEU A 82 14.03 -0.46 -7.52
C LEU A 82 13.54 0.67 -6.60
N THR A 83 13.77 1.92 -6.97
CA THR A 83 13.33 3.09 -6.20
C THR A 83 11.81 3.18 -6.14
N LEU A 84 11.11 2.93 -7.25
CA LEU A 84 9.64 2.89 -7.28
C LEU A 84 9.10 1.70 -6.49
N SER A 85 9.81 0.57 -6.45
CA SER A 85 9.45 -0.60 -5.63
C SER A 85 9.61 -0.39 -4.12
N LEU A 86 10.36 0.64 -3.70
CA LEU A 86 10.51 1.01 -2.29
C LEU A 86 9.28 1.75 -1.74
N ILE A 87 8.59 2.52 -2.59
CA ILE A 87 7.40 3.30 -2.20
C ILE A 87 6.34 2.45 -1.49
N PRO A 88 5.86 1.31 -2.03
CA PRO A 88 4.85 0.50 -1.35
C PRO A 88 5.37 -0.05 -0.02
N LYS A 89 6.66 -0.43 0.06
CA LYS A 89 7.27 -0.92 1.31
C LYS A 89 7.28 0.16 2.39
N LEU A 90 7.56 1.41 2.02
CA LEU A 90 7.53 2.55 2.93
C LEU A 90 6.10 2.86 3.42
N ILE A 91 5.08 2.72 2.57
CA ILE A 91 3.67 2.89 2.97
C ILE A 91 3.29 1.84 4.03
N VAL A 92 3.66 0.58 3.82
CA VAL A 92 3.41 -0.51 4.79
C VAL A 92 4.13 -0.23 6.12
N LEU A 93 5.40 0.19 6.06
CA LEU A 93 6.16 0.56 7.26
C LEU A 93 5.47 1.69 8.04
N ALA A 94 5.05 2.76 7.35
CA ALA A 94 4.32 3.87 7.96
C ALA A 94 3.00 3.40 8.60
N ALA A 95 2.27 2.50 7.93
CA ALA A 95 1.04 1.91 8.46
C ALA A 95 1.31 1.16 9.78
N PHE A 96 2.34 0.31 9.81
CA PHE A 96 2.72 -0.42 11.03
C PHE A 96 3.12 0.52 12.17
N ILE A 97 3.86 1.59 11.88
CA ILE A 97 4.21 2.60 12.88
C ILE A 97 2.94 3.22 13.48
N CYS A 98 1.98 3.64 12.64
CA CYS A 98 0.69 4.17 13.10
C CYS A 98 -0.07 3.17 13.99
N LEU A 99 -0.05 1.88 13.64
CA LEU A 99 -0.68 0.83 14.42
C LEU A 99 -0.03 0.67 15.80
N ILE A 100 1.31 0.60 15.86
CA ILE A 100 2.07 0.46 17.11
C ILE A 100 1.79 1.65 18.04
N PHE A 101 1.85 2.88 17.53
CA PHE A 101 1.53 4.08 18.32
C PHE A 101 0.07 4.08 18.79
N GLY A 102 -0.86 3.67 17.92
CA GLY A 102 -2.27 3.51 18.27
C GLY A 102 -2.46 2.55 19.44
N LEU A 103 -1.89 1.34 19.33
CA LEU A 103 -2.00 0.30 20.34
C LEU A 103 -1.37 0.74 21.66
N LYS A 104 -0.19 1.38 21.64
CA LYS A 104 0.46 1.94 22.82
C LYS A 104 -0.43 2.95 23.54
N LYS A 105 -1.09 3.85 22.79
CA LYS A 105 -2.04 4.82 23.35
C LYS A 105 -3.22 4.12 24.03
N LEU A 106 -3.80 3.11 23.38
CA LEU A 106 -4.95 2.38 23.91
C LEU A 106 -4.59 1.58 25.18
N TRP A 107 -3.40 0.96 25.21
CA TRP A 107 -2.88 0.25 26.37
C TRP A 107 -2.72 1.19 27.58
N ASN A 108 -2.12 2.37 27.36
CA ASN A 108 -1.90 3.35 28.42
C ASN A 108 -3.20 3.94 28.98
N VAL A 109 -4.26 4.07 28.16
CA VAL A 109 -5.57 4.51 28.66
C VAL A 109 -6.20 3.45 29.55
N LYS A 110 -6.08 2.17 29.16
CA LYS A 110 -6.66 1.04 29.91
C LYS A 110 -5.92 0.74 31.23
N SER A 111 -4.64 1.07 31.33
CA SER A 111 -3.87 0.94 32.58
C SER A 111 -4.15 2.05 33.60
N VAL A 112 -4.89 3.11 33.21
CA VAL A 112 -5.20 4.28 34.06
C VAL A 112 -6.66 4.28 34.51
N SER A 113 -7.51 3.41 33.97
CA SER A 113 -8.87 3.18 34.49
C SER A 113 -8.82 2.25 35.71
N PRO A 114 -9.35 2.68 36.89
CA PRO A 114 -9.41 1.87 38.11
C PRO A 114 -10.32 0.64 38.00
#